data_AF-A0A7S2DWS4-F1
#
_entry.id   AF-A0A7S2DWS4-F1
#
_cell.length_a   1.000
_cell.length_b   1.000
_cell.length_c   1.000
_cell.angle_alpha   90.00
_cell.angle_beta   90.00
_cell.angle_gamma   90.00
#
_symmetry.space_group_name_H-M   'P 1'
#
loop_
_entity.id
_entity.type
_entity.pdbx_description
1 polymer ?
#
loop_
_entity_poly.entity_id
_entity_poly.type
_entity_poly.pdbx_seq_one_letter_code
_entity_poly.pdbx_strand_id
1 'polypeptide(L)'
;RLAKGLPARQVIDDCNAAAIIRRKPEISIATVRAQAYERLGLWQQAADDYSAAVTMDSKTVQPFWLRYAAVLFQLGRDNEAISLARRVTIRFAGATEPTAALVGMLSASGDAAEASRLWTVEFTIQQRQVYTQRTYLEEKIRWPPRLISAILQFGSAST
;
A
#
# COMPACT_ATOMS: atom_id res chain seq x y z
N ARG A 1 16.64 -12.94 0.01
CA ARG A 1 16.68 -11.46 -0.10
C ARG A 1 17.04 -11.07 -1.55
N LEU A 2 16.16 -11.29 -2.54
CA LEU A 2 16.57 -11.30 -3.97
C LEU A 2 16.36 -9.98 -4.76
N ALA A 3 15.79 -8.91 -4.21
CA ALA A 3 15.37 -7.77 -5.05
C ALA A 3 15.86 -6.38 -4.64
N LYS A 4 16.87 -6.27 -3.76
CA LYS A 4 17.47 -4.95 -3.45
C LYS A 4 18.56 -4.63 -4.49
N GLY A 5 18.15 -4.17 -5.68
CA GLY A 5 19.07 -3.60 -6.68
C GLY A 5 18.73 -3.90 -8.14
N LEU A 6 17.93 -4.94 -8.41
CA LEU A 6 17.58 -5.30 -9.78
C LEU A 6 16.57 -4.30 -10.39
N PRO A 7 16.65 -4.02 -11.70
CA PRO A 7 15.61 -3.32 -12.45
C PRO A 7 14.27 -4.06 -12.30
N ALA A 8 13.18 -3.31 -12.16
CA ALA A 8 11.86 -3.91 -11.94
C ALA A 8 11.44 -4.90 -13.04
N ARG A 9 11.84 -4.64 -14.31
CA ARG A 9 11.58 -5.56 -15.42
C ARG A 9 12.24 -6.93 -15.23
N GLN A 10 13.52 -6.95 -14.83
CA GLN A 10 14.23 -8.19 -14.57
C GLN A 10 13.60 -8.98 -13.42
N VAL A 11 13.13 -8.31 -12.37
CA VAL A 11 12.41 -8.96 -11.27
C VAL A 11 11.13 -9.64 -11.77
N ILE A 12 10.41 -9.01 -12.70
CA ILE A 12 9.21 -9.58 -13.31
C ILE A 12 9.56 -10.84 -14.11
N ASP A 13 10.60 -10.77 -14.95
CA ASP A 13 11.06 -11.89 -15.77
C ASP A 13 11.49 -13.08 -14.90
N ASP A 14 12.26 -12.84 -13.86
CA ASP A 14 12.68 -13.87 -12.90
C ASP A 14 11.49 -14.51 -12.17
N CYS A 15 10.49 -13.70 -11.78
CA CYS A 15 9.27 -14.19 -11.15
C CYS A 15 8.43 -15.04 -12.12
N ASN A 16 8.35 -14.65 -13.40
CA ASN A 16 7.65 -15.39 -14.43
C ASN A 16 8.32 -16.75 -14.69
N ALA A 17 9.65 -16.77 -14.80
CA ALA A 17 10.42 -18.00 -14.93
C ALA A 17 10.24 -18.92 -13.72
N ALA A 18 10.30 -18.36 -12.51
CA ALA A 18 10.09 -19.12 -11.27
C ALA A 18 8.70 -19.76 -11.20
N ALA A 19 7.66 -19.05 -11.63
CA ALA A 19 6.29 -19.58 -11.66
C ALA A 19 6.16 -20.80 -12.57
N ILE A 20 6.83 -20.80 -13.73
CA ILE A 20 6.86 -21.92 -14.67
C ILE A 20 7.57 -23.14 -14.06
N ILE A 21 8.73 -22.93 -13.42
CA ILE A 21 9.55 -24.00 -12.86
C ILE A 21 8.85 -24.66 -11.66
N ARG A 22 8.31 -23.86 -10.75
CA ARG A 22 7.76 -24.37 -9.49
C ARG A 22 6.39 -25.00 -9.63
N ARG A 23 5.65 -24.68 -10.71
CA ARG A 23 4.32 -25.22 -11.04
C ARG A 23 3.27 -25.08 -9.92
N LYS A 24 3.50 -24.21 -8.94
CA LYS A 24 2.56 -23.88 -7.86
C LYS A 24 2.63 -22.38 -7.57
N PRO A 25 1.48 -21.70 -7.42
CA PRO A 25 1.45 -20.30 -6.99
C PRO A 25 2.05 -20.14 -5.58
N GLU A 26 2.88 -19.11 -5.42
CA GLU A 26 3.44 -18.72 -4.12
C GLU A 26 3.15 -17.25 -3.83
N ILE A 27 2.72 -16.99 -2.59
CA ILE A 27 2.50 -15.62 -2.07
C ILE A 27 3.76 -14.77 -2.25
N SER A 28 4.93 -15.35 -1.99
CA SER A 28 6.22 -14.66 -2.09
C SER A 28 6.50 -14.17 -3.52
N ILE A 29 6.30 -15.01 -4.53
CA ILE A 29 6.51 -14.66 -5.94
C ILE A 29 5.50 -13.60 -6.37
N ALA A 30 4.21 -13.82 -6.09
CA ALA A 30 3.15 -12.90 -6.46
C ALA A 30 3.37 -11.50 -5.86
N THR A 31 3.69 -11.43 -4.56
CA THR A 31 3.93 -10.13 -3.89
C THR A 31 5.21 -9.42 -4.34
N VAL A 32 6.26 -10.16 -4.74
CA VAL A 32 7.49 -9.57 -5.30
C VAL A 32 7.23 -9.02 -6.70
N ARG A 33 6.51 -9.77 -7.54
CA ARG A 33 6.16 -9.34 -8.90
C ARG A 33 5.20 -8.14 -8.86
N ALA A 34 4.22 -8.13 -7.96
CA ALA A 34 3.35 -6.98 -7.72
C ALA A 34 4.15 -5.70 -7.39
N GLN A 35 5.12 -5.79 -6.49
CA GLN A 35 5.99 -4.64 -6.14
C GLN A 35 6.83 -4.15 -7.33
N ALA A 36 7.25 -5.07 -8.20
CA ALA A 36 7.95 -4.68 -9.41
C ALA A 36 7.02 -3.95 -10.39
N TYR A 37 5.77 -4.41 -10.53
CA TYR A 37 4.74 -3.71 -11.30
C TYR A 37 4.41 -2.32 -10.72
N GLU A 38 4.28 -2.18 -9.39
CA GLU A 38 4.12 -0.87 -8.73
C GLU A 38 5.24 0.10 -9.13
N ARG A 39 6.50 -0.35 -9.11
CA ARG A 39 7.67 0.47 -9.47
C ARG A 39 7.67 0.90 -10.94
N LEU A 40 6.92 0.22 -11.79
CA LEU A 40 6.74 0.56 -13.20
C LEU A 40 5.44 1.33 -13.48
N GLY A 41 4.63 1.60 -12.45
CA GLY A 41 3.31 2.22 -12.62
C GLY A 41 2.27 1.29 -13.26
N LEU A 42 2.52 -0.02 -13.29
CA LEU A 42 1.65 -1.04 -13.87
C LEU A 42 0.63 -1.50 -12.81
N TRP A 43 -0.25 -0.58 -12.42
CA TRP A 43 -1.12 -0.73 -11.25
C TRP A 43 -2.10 -1.90 -11.35
N GLN A 44 -2.66 -2.16 -12.54
CA GLN A 44 -3.61 -3.27 -12.72
C GLN A 44 -2.91 -4.62 -12.51
N GLN A 45 -1.75 -4.83 -13.14
CA GLN A 45 -0.97 -6.05 -12.95
C GLN A 45 -0.53 -6.24 -11.50
N ALA A 46 -0.16 -5.15 -10.81
CA ALA A 46 0.15 -5.20 -9.38
C ALA A 46 -1.07 -5.65 -8.55
N ALA A 47 -2.26 -5.10 -8.85
CA ALA A 47 -3.51 -5.48 -8.18
C ALA A 47 -3.86 -6.95 -8.39
N ASP A 48 -3.71 -7.46 -9.61
CA ASP A 48 -4.01 -8.86 -9.94
C ASP A 48 -3.10 -9.82 -9.17
N ASP A 49 -1.79 -9.53 -9.11
CA ASP A 49 -0.83 -10.33 -8.35
C ASP A 49 -1.08 -10.27 -6.83
N TYR A 50 -1.39 -9.09 -6.31
CA TYR A 50 -1.75 -8.96 -4.90
C TYR A 50 -3.05 -9.69 -4.56
N SER A 51 -4.06 -9.59 -5.43
CA SER A 51 -5.32 -10.30 -5.28
C SER A 51 -5.08 -11.81 -5.23
N ALA A 52 -4.27 -12.34 -6.15
CA ALA A 52 -3.88 -13.74 -6.13
C ALA A 52 -3.19 -14.13 -4.82
N ALA A 53 -2.26 -13.30 -4.32
CA ALA A 53 -1.58 -13.53 -3.04
C ALA A 53 -2.54 -13.53 -1.83
N VAL A 54 -3.53 -12.63 -1.82
CA VAL A 54 -4.59 -12.61 -0.79
C VAL A 54 -5.46 -13.86 -0.86
N THR A 55 -5.82 -14.34 -2.06
CA THR A 55 -6.65 -15.55 -2.21
C THR A 55 -5.94 -16.82 -1.73
N MET A 56 -4.60 -16.87 -1.78
CA MET A 56 -3.83 -18.00 -1.26
C MET A 56 -3.88 -18.14 0.27
N ASP A 57 -3.97 -17.01 1.00
CA ASP A 57 -4.21 -16.98 2.45
C ASP A 57 -5.07 -15.77 2.81
N SER A 58 -6.39 -15.96 2.72
CA SER A 58 -7.37 -14.90 3.01
C SER A 58 -7.70 -14.75 4.49
N LYS A 59 -7.28 -15.73 5.31
CA LYS A 59 -7.59 -15.81 6.75
C LYS A 59 -6.63 -14.97 7.57
N THR A 60 -5.37 -14.91 7.15
CA THR A 60 -4.33 -14.19 7.87
C THR A 60 -4.03 -12.87 7.18
N VAL A 61 -4.33 -11.74 7.83
CA VAL A 61 -3.92 -10.42 7.35
C VAL A 61 -2.39 -10.33 7.38
N GLN A 62 -1.78 -10.11 6.21
CA GLN A 62 -0.34 -10.02 6.02
C GLN A 62 0.09 -8.57 5.72
N PRO A 63 1.35 -8.17 6.00
CA PRO A 63 1.81 -6.80 5.76
C PRO A 63 1.64 -6.29 4.32
N PHE A 64 1.77 -7.18 3.32
CA PHE A 64 1.63 -6.79 1.90
C PHE A 64 0.22 -6.30 1.53
N TRP A 65 -0.79 -6.60 2.35
CA TRP A 65 -2.16 -6.14 2.13
C TRP A 65 -2.27 -4.62 2.15
N LEU A 66 -1.38 -3.92 2.87
CA LEU A 66 -1.35 -2.47 2.86
C LEU A 66 -0.97 -1.92 1.47
N ARG A 67 0.04 -2.54 0.84
CA ARG A 67 0.43 -2.18 -0.53
C ARG A 67 -0.69 -2.48 -1.52
N TYR A 68 -1.36 -3.62 -1.36
CA TYR A 68 -2.53 -3.93 -2.17
C TYR A 68 -3.64 -2.87 -2.01
N ALA A 69 -3.95 -2.45 -0.78
CA ALA A 69 -4.91 -1.38 -0.52
C ALA A 69 -4.49 -0.08 -1.22
N ALA A 70 -3.22 0.29 -1.15
CA ALA A 70 -2.68 1.48 -1.81
C ALA A 70 -2.80 1.40 -3.34
N VAL A 71 -2.55 0.23 -3.94
CA VAL A 71 -2.73 -0.01 -5.38
C VAL A 71 -4.20 0.05 -5.78
N LEU A 72 -5.11 -0.55 -5.00
CA LEU A 72 -6.55 -0.44 -5.23
C LEU A 72 -7.01 1.02 -5.21
N PHE A 73 -6.52 1.79 -4.24
CA PHE A 73 -6.80 3.22 -4.17
C PHE A 73 -6.24 3.95 -5.39
N GLN A 74 -5.02 3.65 -5.83
CA GLN A 74 -4.45 4.22 -7.05
C GLN A 74 -5.30 3.94 -8.30
N LEU A 75 -6.01 2.81 -8.34
CA LEU A 75 -6.91 2.40 -9.42
C LEU A 75 -8.33 2.96 -9.33
N GLY A 76 -8.68 3.76 -8.30
CA GLY A 76 -10.05 4.26 -8.12
C GLY A 76 -10.97 3.34 -7.32
N ARG A 77 -10.46 2.23 -6.78
CA ARG A 77 -11.25 1.22 -6.05
C ARG A 77 -11.27 1.53 -4.56
N ASP A 78 -11.81 2.70 -4.22
CA ASP A 78 -11.64 3.35 -2.90
C ASP A 78 -12.27 2.54 -1.76
N ASN A 79 -13.50 2.05 -1.94
CA ASN A 79 -14.19 1.26 -0.93
C ASN A 79 -13.44 -0.03 -0.58
N GLU A 80 -12.88 -0.70 -1.58
CA GLU A 80 -12.10 -1.92 -1.40
C GLU A 80 -10.76 -1.62 -0.71
N ALA A 81 -10.10 -0.54 -1.12
CA ALA A 81 -8.86 -0.07 -0.51
C ALA A 81 -9.05 0.26 0.98
N ILE A 82 -10.08 1.05 1.32
CA ILE A 82 -10.39 1.43 2.70
C ILE A 82 -10.72 0.21 3.55
N SER A 83 -11.57 -0.70 3.04
CA SER A 83 -11.91 -1.94 3.74
C SER A 83 -10.67 -2.77 4.07
N LEU A 84 -9.77 -2.94 3.09
CA LEU A 84 -8.54 -3.69 3.28
C LEU A 84 -7.57 -2.98 4.24
N ALA A 85 -7.38 -1.66 4.09
CA ALA A 85 -6.53 -0.85 4.95
C ALA A 85 -7.00 -0.91 6.42
N ARG A 86 -8.32 -0.85 6.68
CA ARG A 86 -8.88 -1.02 8.03
C ARG A 86 -8.51 -2.37 8.65
N ARG A 87 -8.60 -3.46 7.89
CA ARG A 87 -8.20 -4.79 8.36
C ARG A 87 -6.73 -4.83 8.75
N VAL A 88 -5.88 -4.18 7.96
CA VAL A 88 -4.44 -4.02 8.28
C VAL A 88 -4.25 -3.20 9.55
N THR A 89 -4.89 -2.03 9.67
CA THR A 89 -4.79 -1.16 10.85
C THR A 89 -5.21 -1.89 12.13
N ILE A 90 -6.29 -2.67 12.08
CA ILE A 90 -6.75 -3.48 13.23
C ILE A 90 -5.73 -4.57 13.56
N ARG A 91 -5.23 -5.29 12.56
CA ARG A 91 -4.26 -6.38 12.77
C ARG A 91 -2.93 -5.88 13.33
N PHE A 92 -2.51 -4.69 12.93
CA PHE A 92 -1.25 -4.06 13.29
C PHE A 92 -1.50 -2.76 14.07
N ALA A 93 -2.33 -2.84 15.11
CA ALA A 93 -2.66 -1.70 15.95
C ALA A 93 -1.39 -1.03 16.52
N GLY A 94 -1.37 0.30 16.53
CA GLY A 94 -0.22 1.10 16.93
C GLY A 94 0.84 1.32 15.85
N ALA A 95 0.77 0.61 14.71
CA ALA A 95 1.62 0.93 13.55
C ALA A 95 1.09 2.20 12.86
N THR A 96 1.98 3.17 12.61
CA THR A 96 1.58 4.46 12.06
C THR A 96 1.36 4.45 10.55
N GLU A 97 2.08 3.60 9.80
CA GLU A 97 1.97 3.56 8.34
C GLU A 97 0.58 3.11 7.84
N PRO A 98 -0.01 1.99 8.35
CA PRO A 98 -1.37 1.61 7.94
C PRO A 98 -2.40 2.68 8.27
N THR A 99 -2.30 3.29 9.45
CA THR A 99 -3.22 4.36 9.87
C THR A 99 -3.06 5.59 8.99
N ALA A 100 -1.83 5.97 8.61
CA ALA A 100 -1.60 7.14 7.77
C ALA A 100 -2.13 6.91 6.34
N ALA A 101 -1.95 5.71 5.80
CA ALA A 101 -2.55 5.33 4.53
C ALA A 101 -4.08 5.39 4.60
N LEU A 102 -4.68 4.86 5.67
CA LEU A 102 -6.13 4.91 5.88
C LEU A 102 -6.64 6.37 5.97
N VAL A 103 -5.95 7.26 6.68
CA VAL A 103 -6.28 8.70 6.74
C VAL A 103 -6.27 9.32 5.34
N GLY A 104 -5.24 9.04 4.54
CA GLY A 104 -5.16 9.52 3.16
C GLY A 104 -6.33 9.00 2.29
N MET A 105 -6.66 7.72 2.41
CA MET A 105 -7.78 7.13 1.67
C MET A 105 -9.14 7.72 2.10
N LEU A 106 -9.40 7.85 3.40
CA LEU A 106 -10.65 8.38 3.94
C LEU A 106 -10.86 9.85 3.56
N SER A 107 -9.82 10.68 3.72
CA SER A 107 -9.89 12.11 3.40
C SER A 107 -10.25 12.36 1.93
N ALA A 108 -9.65 11.60 1.01
CA ALA A 108 -9.95 11.71 -0.42
C ALA A 108 -11.29 11.08 -0.85
N SER A 109 -11.83 10.16 -0.05
CA SER A 109 -13.09 9.45 -0.36
C SER A 109 -14.33 10.09 0.30
N GLY A 110 -14.17 11.26 0.92
CA GLY A 110 -15.26 12.04 1.51
C GLY A 110 -15.50 11.83 3.00
N ASP A 111 -14.73 10.97 3.67
CA ASP A 111 -14.85 10.72 5.12
C ASP A 111 -13.77 11.49 5.90
N ALA A 112 -13.77 12.82 5.71
CA ALA A 112 -12.80 13.72 6.32
C ALA A 112 -12.93 13.76 7.85
N ALA A 113 -14.13 13.53 8.40
CA ALA A 113 -14.36 13.53 9.84
C ALA A 113 -13.61 12.40 10.54
N GLU A 114 -13.70 11.18 10.01
CA GLU A 114 -12.95 10.05 10.58
C GLU A 114 -11.44 10.21 10.35
N ALA A 115 -11.03 10.68 9.16
CA ALA A 115 -9.63 10.97 8.87
C ALA A 115 -9.03 11.94 9.90
N SER A 116 -9.71 13.05 10.20
CA SER A 116 -9.31 14.04 11.21
C SER A 116 -9.23 13.48 12.62
N ARG A 117 -10.20 12.63 13.00
CA ARG A 117 -10.18 11.96 14.30
C ARG A 117 -8.97 11.05 14.44
N LEU A 118 -8.73 10.17 13.46
CA LEU A 118 -7.58 9.25 13.46
C LEU A 118 -6.26 10.02 13.47
N TRP A 119 -6.14 11.05 12.63
CA TRP A 119 -4.94 11.90 12.57
C TRP A 119 -4.61 12.56 13.90
N THR A 120 -5.64 13.00 14.63
CA THR A 120 -5.48 13.69 15.92
C THR A 120 -5.14 12.73 17.05
N VAL A 121 -5.80 11.58 17.10
CA VAL A 121 -5.71 10.63 18.23
C VAL A 121 -4.51 9.69 18.10
N GLU A 122 -4.22 9.21 16.89
CA GLU A 122 -3.26 8.12 16.68
C GLU A 122 -1.83 8.63 16.38
N PHE A 123 -1.65 9.94 16.15
CA PHE A 123 -0.36 10.51 15.76
C PHE A 123 0.11 11.62 16.68
N THR A 124 1.38 11.54 17.07
CA THR A 124 2.12 12.67 17.64
C THR A 124 2.43 13.73 16.58
N ILE A 125 2.76 14.95 17.02
CA ILE A 125 3.16 16.05 16.12
C ILE A 125 4.32 15.63 15.22
N GLN A 126 5.33 14.94 15.77
CA GLN A 126 6.49 14.48 15.01
C GLN A 126 6.10 13.46 13.93
N GLN A 127 5.17 12.56 14.23
CA GLN A 127 4.70 11.58 13.24
C GLN A 127 3.90 12.26 12.12
N ARG A 128 3.03 13.23 12.46
CA ARG A 128 2.31 14.03 11.45
C ARG A 128 3.26 14.78 10.52
N GLN A 129 4.34 15.34 11.06
CA GLN A 129 5.37 16.00 10.27
C GLN A 129 6.06 15.04 9.30
N VAL A 130 6.32 13.79 9.71
CA VAL A 130 6.92 12.77 8.84
C VAL A 130 5.99 12.37 7.69
N TYR A 131 4.70 12.12 7.98
CA TYR A 131 3.71 11.72 6.96
C TYR A 131 3.21 12.87 6.08
N THR A 132 3.67 14.10 6.31
CA THR A 132 3.45 15.26 5.44
C THR A 132 4.68 15.62 4.60
N GLN A 133 5.76 14.83 4.69
CA GLN A 133 6.95 14.99 3.86
C GLN A 133 6.85 14.17 2.58
N ARG A 134 6.69 14.85 1.44
CA ARG A 134 6.65 14.22 0.11
C ARG A 134 7.81 13.24 -0.11
N THR A 135 9.06 13.67 0.13
CA THR A 135 10.26 12.85 -0.08
C THR A 135 10.24 11.57 0.74
N TYR A 136 9.75 11.62 1.98
CA TYR A 136 9.62 10.43 2.83
C TYR A 136 8.62 9.43 2.22
N LEU A 137 7.46 9.91 1.78
CA LEU A 137 6.42 9.10 1.17
C LEU A 137 6.85 8.50 -0.19
N GLU A 138 7.57 9.27 -1.00
CA GLU A 138 8.01 8.86 -2.35
C GLU A 138 9.22 7.93 -2.30
N GLU A 139 10.20 8.16 -1.42
CA GLU A 139 11.48 7.44 -1.47
C GLU A 139 11.59 6.31 -0.45
N LYS A 140 11.11 6.54 0.78
CA LYS A 140 11.23 5.58 1.89
C LYS A 140 10.09 4.58 1.86
N ILE A 141 8.86 5.08 1.89
CA ILE A 141 7.67 4.22 1.89
C ILE A 141 7.32 3.76 0.46
N ARG A 142 7.44 4.69 -0.51
CA ARG A 142 7.09 4.49 -1.92
C ARG A 142 5.62 4.18 -2.10
N TRP A 143 4.76 5.06 -1.59
CA TRP A 143 3.33 4.98 -1.85
C TRP A 143 2.97 5.35 -3.29
N PRO A 144 1.83 4.86 -3.81
CA PRO A 144 1.31 5.31 -5.08
C PRO A 144 0.97 6.81 -5.08
N PRO A 145 1.13 7.52 -6.22
CA PRO A 145 0.96 8.98 -6.30
C PRO A 145 -0.36 9.52 -5.77
N ARG A 146 -1.48 8.82 -6.00
CA ARG A 146 -2.80 9.27 -5.53
C ARG A 146 -2.88 9.30 -4.00
N LEU A 147 -2.33 8.29 -3.33
CA LEU A 147 -2.31 8.24 -1.88
C LEU A 147 -1.42 9.33 -1.28
N ILE A 148 -0.27 9.59 -1.90
CA ILE A 148 0.63 10.69 -1.52
C ILE A 148 -0.09 12.03 -1.66
N SER A 149 -0.73 12.29 -2.79
CA SER A 149 -1.49 13.54 -2.99
C SER A 149 -2.58 13.72 -1.93
N ALA A 150 -3.32 12.65 -1.61
CA ALA A 150 -4.40 12.69 -0.62
C ALA A 150 -3.90 13.06 0.78
N ILE A 151 -2.88 12.37 1.30
CA ILE A 151 -2.37 12.63 2.66
C ILE A 151 -1.71 14.01 2.77
N LEU A 152 -1.05 14.49 1.71
CA LEU A 152 -0.43 15.82 1.69
C LEU A 152 -1.48 16.94 1.65
N GLN A 153 -2.52 16.80 0.83
CA GLN A 153 -3.63 17.74 0.80
C GLN A 153 -4.32 17.81 2.16
N PHE A 154 -4.63 16.65 2.75
CA PHE A 154 -5.23 16.56 4.07
C PHE A 154 -4.35 17.20 5.16
N GLY A 155 -3.05 16.88 5.17
CA GLY A 155 -2.11 17.44 6.15
C GLY A 155 -1.98 18.96 6.06
N SER A 156 -1.99 19.52 4.84
CA SER A 156 -1.95 20.99 4.64
C SER A 156 -3.20 21.71 5.13
N ALA A 157 -4.37 21.07 5.07
CA ALA A 157 -5.64 21.62 5.55
C ALA A 157 -5.85 21.43 7.06
N SER A 158 -5.08 20.54 7.68
CA SER A 158 -5.21 20.15 9.10
C SER A 158 -4.11 20.74 10.01
N THR A 159 -3.27 21.62 9.46
CA THR A 159 -2.22 22.35 10.20
C THR A 159 -2.76 23.69 10.66
#